data_AF-A0A502HEA4-F1
#
_entry.id   AF-A0A502HEA4-F1
#
_cell.length_a   1.000
_cell.length_b   1.000
_cell.length_c   1.000
_cell.angle_alpha   90.00
_cell.angle_beta   90.00
_cell.angle_gamma   90.00
#
_symmetry.space_group_name_H-M   'P 1'
#
loop_
_entity.id
_entity.type
_entity.pdbx_description
1 polymer ?
#
loop_
_entity_poly.entity_id
_entity_poly.type
_entity_poly.pdbx_seq_one_letter_code
_entity_poly.pdbx_strand_id
1 'polypeptide(L)'
;MKTPAKTAKTIKGMNVATVKESAVRIVNLEISRQLTEAGRRACLDIGLLLVGVLEQYQVYYREVGHMAIDLATIQKHFAPAVWEKLNNNQRLVLEAAMHNQVKVVQGQIFQHMKYLLENKAGMDRMGPGGQEAVEARLRELQGLEEEAEPAHAAAL
;
A
#
# COMPACT_ATOMS: atom_id res chain seq x y z
N MET A 1 -65.08 -6.51 -3.04
CA MET A 1 -63.91 -6.75 -2.16
C MET A 1 -62.67 -6.20 -2.86
N LYS A 2 -61.96 -5.24 -2.25
CA LYS A 2 -60.72 -4.70 -2.81
C LYS A 2 -59.55 -5.56 -2.33
N THR A 3 -58.81 -6.15 -3.25
CA THR A 3 -57.58 -6.90 -2.98
C THR A 3 -56.54 -5.97 -2.36
N PRO A 4 -55.84 -6.34 -1.27
CA PRO A 4 -54.81 -5.49 -0.72
C PRO A 4 -53.63 -5.42 -1.70
N ALA A 5 -53.16 -4.20 -1.95
CA ALA A 5 -51.95 -3.93 -2.70
C ALA A 5 -50.79 -4.70 -2.06
N LYS A 6 -50.07 -5.50 -2.87
CA LYS A 6 -48.75 -6.02 -2.51
C LYS A 6 -47.88 -4.81 -2.17
N THR A 7 -47.61 -4.64 -0.89
CA THR A 7 -46.65 -3.68 -0.37
C THR A 7 -45.32 -3.92 -1.09
N ALA A 8 -44.94 -2.96 -1.94
CA ALA A 8 -43.55 -2.82 -2.35
C ALA A 8 -42.74 -2.81 -1.06
N LYS A 9 -41.87 -3.81 -0.87
CA LYS A 9 -40.90 -3.81 0.22
C LYS A 9 -40.03 -2.58 0.02
N THR A 10 -40.31 -1.51 0.75
CA THR A 10 -39.46 -0.34 0.87
C THR A 10 -38.09 -0.84 1.34
N ILE A 11 -37.10 -0.81 0.45
CA ILE A 11 -35.71 -1.05 0.81
C ILE A 11 -35.33 0.10 1.75
N LYS A 12 -35.33 -0.18 3.06
CA LYS A 12 -34.75 0.74 4.06
C LYS A 12 -33.28 0.93 3.70
N GLY A 13 -32.89 2.20 3.63
CA GLY A 13 -31.69 2.70 2.95
C GLY A 13 -30.41 1.93 3.22
N MET A 14 -29.56 1.87 2.20
CA MET A 14 -28.18 1.40 2.33
C MET A 14 -27.50 2.09 3.51
N ASN A 15 -26.81 1.34 4.36
CA ASN A 15 -26.03 1.94 5.45
C ASN A 15 -24.88 2.79 4.85
N VAL A 16 -24.40 3.77 5.63
CA VAL A 16 -23.37 4.73 5.18
C VAL A 16 -22.11 4.04 4.65
N ALA A 17 -21.73 2.88 5.21
CA ALA A 17 -20.57 2.13 4.76
C ALA A 17 -20.78 1.56 3.33
N THR A 18 -21.93 0.94 3.07
CA THR A 18 -22.29 0.42 1.73
C THR A 18 -22.42 1.54 0.70
N VAL A 19 -22.92 2.72 1.11
CA VAL A 19 -22.98 3.91 0.23
C VAL A 19 -21.57 4.37 -0.14
N LYS A 20 -20.66 4.48 0.84
CA LYS A 20 -19.25 4.85 0.59
C LYS A 20 -18.54 3.84 -0.31
N GLU A 21 -18.72 2.55 -0.06
CA GLU A 21 -18.14 1.48 -0.89
C GLU A 21 -18.65 1.56 -2.33
N SER A 22 -19.95 1.80 -2.50
CA SER A 22 -20.58 1.94 -3.82
C SER A 22 -20.08 3.20 -4.55
N ALA A 23 -19.90 4.32 -3.83
CA ALA A 23 -19.33 5.56 -4.39
C ALA A 23 -17.89 5.35 -4.88
N VAL A 24 -17.04 4.70 -4.07
CA VAL A 24 -15.65 4.35 -4.46
C VAL A 24 -15.65 3.48 -5.71
N ARG A 25 -16.52 2.46 -5.76
CA ARG A 25 -16.62 1.56 -6.92
C ARG A 25 -17.06 2.30 -8.19
N ILE A 26 -18.05 3.20 -8.09
CA ILE A 26 -18.52 3.99 -9.22
C ILE A 26 -17.41 4.91 -9.74
N VAL A 27 -16.73 5.63 -8.85
CA VAL A 27 -15.60 6.50 -9.22
C VAL A 27 -14.50 5.71 -9.91
N ASN A 28 -14.12 4.55 -9.37
CA ASN A 28 -13.10 3.69 -9.99
C ASN A 28 -13.52 3.18 -11.37
N LEU A 29 -14.80 2.86 -11.57
CA LEU A 29 -15.33 2.46 -12.87
C LEU A 29 -15.28 3.62 -13.88
N GLU A 30 -15.69 4.82 -13.47
CA GLU A 30 -15.66 6.00 -14.35
C GLU A 30 -14.23 6.41 -14.72
N ILE A 31 -13.29 6.36 -13.77
CA ILE A 31 -11.86 6.57 -14.05
C ILE A 31 -11.37 5.50 -15.05
N SER A 32 -11.66 4.22 -14.78
CA SER A 32 -11.20 3.11 -15.62
C SER A 32 -11.75 3.15 -17.05
N ARG A 33 -12.95 3.72 -17.24
CA ARG A 33 -13.56 3.94 -18.57
C ARG A 33 -12.82 4.99 -19.38
N GLN A 34 -12.23 5.99 -18.72
CA GLN A 34 -11.45 7.04 -19.39
C GLN A 34 -10.01 6.62 -19.67
N LEU A 35 -9.51 5.58 -18.99
CA LEU A 35 -8.19 5.04 -19.27
C LEU A 35 -8.18 4.33 -20.62
N THR A 36 -7.16 4.63 -21.43
CA THR A 36 -6.80 3.81 -22.58
C THR A 36 -6.30 2.44 -22.11
N GLU A 37 -6.18 1.48 -23.02
CA GLU A 37 -5.61 0.17 -22.68
C GLU A 37 -4.19 0.28 -22.12
N ALA A 38 -3.37 1.14 -22.72
CA ALA A 38 -2.04 1.47 -22.20
C ALA A 38 -2.09 2.06 -20.78
N GLY A 39 -3.07 2.94 -20.51
CA GLY A 39 -3.27 3.51 -19.17
C GLY A 39 -3.68 2.46 -18.13
N ARG A 40 -4.60 1.55 -18.48
CA ARG A 40 -4.98 0.42 -17.61
C ARG A 40 -3.78 -0.48 -17.31
N ARG A 41 -2.96 -0.77 -18.32
CA ARG A 41 -1.74 -1.57 -18.15
C ARG A 41 -0.72 -0.88 -17.23
N ALA A 42 -0.48 0.40 -17.41
CA ALA A 42 0.40 1.17 -16.52
C ALA A 42 -0.10 1.19 -15.07
N CYS A 43 -1.41 1.31 -14.84
CA CYS A 43 -1.99 1.25 -13.50
C CYS A 43 -1.80 -0.14 -12.87
N LEU A 44 -1.95 -1.22 -13.64
CA LEU A 44 -1.66 -2.57 -13.17
C LEU A 44 -0.19 -2.71 -12.79
N ASP A 45 0.73 -2.26 -13.65
CA ASP A 45 2.17 -2.32 -13.40
C ASP A 45 2.55 -1.60 -12.11
N ILE A 46 2.02 -0.39 -11.89
CA ILE A 46 2.20 0.36 -10.64
C ILE A 46 1.69 -0.46 -9.45
N GLY A 47 0.49 -1.03 -9.54
CA GLY A 47 -0.08 -1.86 -8.49
C GLY A 47 0.78 -3.08 -8.14
N LEU A 48 1.33 -3.75 -9.16
CA LEU A 48 2.20 -4.92 -8.99
C LEU A 48 3.54 -4.53 -8.35
N LEU A 49 4.19 -3.47 -8.82
CA LEU A 49 5.43 -2.95 -8.25
C LEU A 49 5.25 -2.51 -6.79
N LEU A 50 4.11 -1.90 -6.48
CA LEU A 50 3.77 -1.49 -5.11
C LEU A 50 3.60 -2.69 -4.17
N VAL A 51 3.01 -3.80 -4.62
CA VAL A 51 2.95 -5.01 -3.80
C VAL A 51 4.32 -5.65 -3.65
N GLY A 52 5.18 -5.57 -4.66
CA GLY A 52 6.56 -6.05 -4.60
C GLY A 52 7.39 -5.42 -3.47
N VAL A 53 7.06 -4.21 -3.02
CA VAL A 53 7.78 -3.53 -1.92
C VAL A 53 7.17 -3.73 -0.53
N LEU A 54 6.06 -4.48 -0.42
CA LEU A 54 5.32 -4.64 0.84
C LEU A 54 6.18 -5.31 1.93
N GLU A 55 6.98 -6.31 1.57
CA GLU A 55 7.85 -7.01 2.52
C GLU A 55 8.91 -6.07 3.11
N GLN A 56 9.52 -5.22 2.27
CA GLN A 56 10.52 -4.23 2.68
C GLN A 56 9.87 -3.18 3.59
N TYR A 57 8.63 -2.78 3.32
CA TYR A 57 7.86 -1.90 4.21
C TYR A 57 7.58 -2.54 5.58
N GLN A 58 7.28 -3.83 5.62
CA GLN A 58 7.10 -4.56 6.89
C GLN A 58 8.40 -4.64 7.69
N VAL A 59 9.53 -4.89 7.02
CA VAL A 59 10.87 -4.83 7.64
C VAL A 59 11.08 -3.42 8.21
N TYR A 60 10.90 -2.38 7.40
CA TYR A 60 11.13 -1.00 7.81
C TYR A 60 10.26 -0.60 9.02
N TYR A 61 8.99 -1.00 9.05
CA TYR A 61 8.10 -0.77 10.19
C TYR A 61 8.62 -1.39 11.49
N ARG A 62 9.14 -2.63 11.43
CA ARG A 62 9.72 -3.31 12.58
C ARG A 62 11.00 -2.62 13.06
N GLU A 63 11.90 -2.29 12.14
CA GLU A 63 13.16 -1.61 12.46
C GLU A 63 12.92 -0.27 13.16
N VAL A 64 12.01 0.57 12.63
CA VAL A 64 11.65 1.84 13.27
C VAL A 64 11.04 1.62 14.66
N GLY A 65 10.23 0.57 14.84
CA GLY A 65 9.66 0.21 16.13
C GLY A 65 10.69 -0.24 17.17
N HIS A 66 11.85 -0.73 16.74
CA HIS A 66 12.95 -1.16 17.60
C HIS A 66 14.03 -0.11 17.78
N MET A 67 13.94 1.04 17.12
CA MET A 67 14.92 2.12 17.28
C MET A 67 14.86 2.70 18.70
N ALA A 68 15.85 2.33 19.51
CA ALA A 68 16.12 2.96 20.79
C ALA A 68 16.89 4.27 20.54
N ILE A 69 16.16 5.39 20.41
CA ILE A 69 16.77 6.72 20.35
C ILE A 69 16.86 7.27 21.77
N ASP A 70 18.05 7.21 22.35
CA ASP A 70 18.37 7.78 23.66
C ASP A 70 19.23 9.05 23.53
N LEU A 71 19.44 9.76 24.64
CA LEU A 71 20.33 10.92 24.69
C LEU A 71 21.74 10.65 24.16
N ALA A 72 22.31 9.47 24.44
CA ALA A 72 23.65 9.12 23.98
C ALA A 72 23.72 9.01 22.45
N THR A 73 22.65 8.51 21.83
CA THR A 73 22.49 8.45 20.38
C THR A 73 22.30 9.85 19.81
N ILE A 74 21.42 10.66 20.40
CA ILE A 74 21.16 12.04 19.97
C ILE A 74 22.43 12.88 20.02
N GLN A 75 23.22 12.76 21.09
CA GLN A 75 24.46 13.51 21.28
C GLN A 75 25.45 13.33 20.12
N LYS A 76 25.50 12.15 19.49
CA LYS A 76 26.40 11.87 18.35
C LYS A 76 26.15 12.77 17.15
N HIS A 77 24.97 13.37 17.06
CA HIS A 77 24.58 14.27 15.97
C HIS A 77 24.89 15.75 16.25
N PHE A 78 25.45 16.08 17.41
CA PHE A 78 25.83 17.45 17.77
C PHE A 78 27.34 17.59 17.89
N ALA A 79 27.88 18.73 17.44
CA ALA A 79 29.23 19.11 17.80
C ALA A 79 29.35 19.27 19.33
N PRO A 80 30.46 18.85 19.98
CA PRO A 80 30.59 18.88 21.44
C PRO A 80 30.26 20.23 22.06
N ALA A 81 30.79 21.32 21.49
CA ALA A 81 30.56 22.69 21.97
C ALA A 81 29.11 23.16 21.86
N VAL A 82 28.27 22.52 21.04
CA VAL A 82 26.83 22.80 20.94
C VAL A 82 26.07 21.98 21.97
N TRP A 83 26.40 20.70 22.12
CA TRP A 83 25.77 19.82 23.10
C TRP A 83 25.96 20.30 24.54
N GLU A 84 27.17 20.78 24.87
CA GLU A 84 27.51 21.32 26.19
C GLU A 84 26.71 22.57 26.56
N LYS A 85 26.23 23.34 25.57
CA LYS A 85 25.37 24.52 25.80
C LYS A 85 23.94 24.15 26.17
N LEU A 86 23.50 22.92 25.88
CA LEU A 86 22.16 22.46 26.24
C LEU A 86 22.13 22.05 27.70
N ASN A 87 21.16 22.56 28.46
CA ASN A 87 20.89 22.08 29.80
C ASN A 87 20.12 20.74 29.78
N ASN A 88 20.03 20.07 30.94
CA ASN A 88 19.39 18.76 31.04
C ASN A 88 17.91 18.78 30.58
N ASN A 89 17.15 19.83 30.90
CA ASN A 89 15.75 19.93 30.47
C ASN A 89 15.62 20.00 28.95
N GLN A 90 16.49 20.78 28.28
CA GLN A 90 16.50 20.88 26.83
C GLN A 90 16.86 19.56 26.16
N ARG A 91 17.82 18.82 26.74
CA ARG A 91 18.21 17.49 26.27
C ARG A 91 17.03 16.50 26.38
N LEU A 92 16.34 16.47 27.52
CA LEU A 92 15.16 15.60 27.72
C LEU A 92 14.00 15.97 26.78
N VAL A 93 13.76 17.26 26.54
CA VAL A 93 12.75 17.70 25.55
C VAL A 93 13.11 17.24 24.15
N LEU A 94 14.39 17.30 23.77
CA LEU A 94 14.86 16.81 22.49
C LEU A 94 14.67 15.30 22.34
N GLU A 95 15.03 14.51 23.36
CA GLU A 95 14.78 13.07 23.40
C GLU A 95 13.30 12.73 23.25
N ALA A 96 12.43 13.39 24.01
CA ALA A 96 10.98 13.22 23.89
C ALA A 96 10.47 13.58 22.48
N ALA A 97 10.98 14.65 21.88
CA ALA A 97 10.64 15.04 20.52
C ALA A 97 11.08 13.98 19.50
N MET A 98 12.27 13.40 19.66
CA MET A 98 12.77 12.32 18.80
C MET A 98 11.90 11.06 18.90
N HIS A 99 11.53 10.63 20.11
CA HIS A 99 10.59 9.53 20.29
C HIS A 99 9.23 9.80 19.65
N ASN A 100 8.73 11.03 19.72
CA ASN A 100 7.50 11.40 19.04
C ASN A 100 7.65 11.32 17.51
N GLN A 101 8.78 11.75 16.96
CA GLN A 101 9.03 11.62 15.51
C GLN A 101 9.10 10.16 15.06
N VAL A 102 9.74 9.28 15.84
CA VAL A 102 9.72 7.83 15.57
C VAL A 102 8.29 7.31 15.46
N LYS A 103 7.41 7.68 16.40
CA LYS A 103 5.98 7.29 16.36
C LYS A 103 5.25 7.83 15.13
N VAL A 104 5.49 9.09 14.76
CA VAL A 104 4.89 9.71 13.57
C VAL A 104 5.31 8.96 12.31
N VAL A 105 6.62 8.72 12.15
CA VAL A 105 7.17 7.99 11.00
C VAL A 105 6.63 6.57 10.96
N GLN A 106 6.64 5.85 12.10
CA GLN A 106 6.06 4.51 12.20
C GLN A 106 4.58 4.49 11.82
N GLY A 107 3.81 5.51 12.22
CA GLY A 107 2.41 5.68 11.84
C GLY A 107 2.22 5.90 10.33
N GLN A 108 3.07 6.69 9.69
CA GLN A 108 3.05 6.88 8.23
C GLN A 108 3.35 5.58 7.48
N ILE A 109 4.40 4.85 7.90
CA ILE A 109 4.76 3.55 7.33
C ILE A 109 3.58 2.57 7.45
N PHE A 110 2.90 2.55 8.60
CA PHE A 110 1.71 1.72 8.81
C PHE A 110 0.57 2.07 7.83
N GLN A 111 0.31 3.35 7.57
CA GLN A 111 -0.71 3.74 6.59
C GLN A 111 -0.34 3.30 5.17
N HIS A 112 0.93 3.41 4.78
CA HIS A 112 1.39 2.92 3.49
C HIS A 112 1.21 1.41 3.39
N MET A 113 1.61 0.65 4.42
CA MET A 113 1.39 -0.80 4.48
C MET A 113 -0.09 -1.16 4.35
N LYS A 114 -0.99 -0.42 5.00
CA LYS A 114 -2.43 -0.65 4.90
C LYS A 114 -2.91 -0.50 3.45
N TYR A 115 -2.51 0.56 2.76
CA TYR A 115 -2.82 0.76 1.35
C TYR A 115 -2.28 -0.39 0.47
N LEU A 116 -1.04 -0.82 0.70
CA LEU A 116 -0.43 -1.93 -0.04
C LEU A 116 -1.16 -3.26 0.20
N LEU A 117 -1.58 -3.54 1.43
CA LEU A 117 -2.37 -4.72 1.79
C LEU A 117 -3.76 -4.68 1.15
N GLU A 118 -4.42 -3.53 1.11
CA GLU A 118 -5.69 -3.34 0.42
C GLU A 118 -5.54 -3.57 -1.09
N ASN A 119 -4.47 -3.05 -1.70
CA ASN A 119 -4.16 -3.27 -3.10
C ASN A 119 -3.90 -4.75 -3.39
N LYS A 120 -3.09 -5.42 -2.57
CA LYS A 120 -2.84 -6.87 -2.67
C LYS A 120 -4.15 -7.66 -2.56
N ALA A 121 -4.98 -7.35 -1.56
CA ALA A 121 -6.27 -8.01 -1.40
C ALA A 121 -7.23 -7.75 -2.57
N GLY A 122 -7.11 -6.61 -3.26
CA GLY A 122 -7.82 -6.32 -4.50
C GLY A 122 -7.39 -7.23 -5.64
N MET A 123 -6.07 -7.45 -5.79
CA MET A 123 -5.52 -8.36 -6.79
C MET A 123 -5.82 -9.84 -6.48
N ASP A 124 -5.73 -10.25 -5.22
CA ASP A 124 -6.04 -11.62 -4.78
C ASP A 124 -7.51 -12.00 -5.08
N ARG A 125 -8.41 -11.01 -5.13
CA ARG A 125 -9.84 -11.18 -5.48
C ARG A 125 -10.10 -11.22 -6.98
N MET A 126 -9.09 -10.95 -7.82
CA MET A 126 -9.21 -11.20 -9.25
C MET A 126 -9.36 -12.72 -9.41
N GLY A 127 -10.34 -13.17 -10.20
CA GLY A 127 -10.55 -14.61 -10.43
C GLY A 127 -9.34 -15.27 -11.10
N PRO A 128 -9.38 -16.59 -11.38
CA PRO A 128 -8.22 -17.34 -11.89
C PRO A 128 -7.49 -16.70 -13.08
N GLY A 129 -8.23 -16.29 -14.12
CA GLY A 129 -7.61 -15.62 -15.28
C GLY A 129 -7.06 -14.21 -14.99
N GLY A 130 -7.52 -13.54 -13.93
CA GLY A 130 -6.93 -12.29 -13.46
C GLY A 130 -5.64 -12.52 -12.67
N GLN A 131 -5.55 -13.61 -11.91
CA GLN A 131 -4.32 -14.01 -11.21
C GLN A 131 -3.23 -14.42 -12.21
N GLU A 132 -3.57 -15.17 -13.26
CA GLU A 132 -2.63 -15.52 -14.34
C GLU A 132 -2.06 -14.27 -15.03
N ALA A 133 -2.90 -13.26 -15.31
CA ALA A 133 -2.45 -12.01 -15.90
C ALA A 133 -1.53 -11.20 -14.97
N VAL A 134 -1.81 -11.21 -13.66
CA VAL A 134 -0.97 -10.60 -12.62
C VAL A 134 0.38 -11.30 -12.54
N GLU A 135 0.40 -12.63 -12.49
CA GLU A 135 1.64 -13.43 -12.42
C GLU A 135 2.50 -13.28 -13.67
N ALA A 136 1.90 -13.39 -14.87
CA ALA A 136 2.61 -13.19 -16.13
C ALA A 136 3.26 -11.79 -16.18
N ARG A 137 2.51 -10.76 -15.77
CA ARG A 137 3.01 -9.39 -15.79
C ARG A 137 4.08 -9.13 -14.72
N LEU A 138 3.98 -9.75 -13.54
CA LEU A 138 5.03 -9.70 -12.52
C LEU A 138 6.35 -10.29 -13.04
N ARG A 139 6.29 -11.43 -13.74
CA ARG A 139 7.48 -12.05 -14.34
C ARG A 139 8.12 -11.12 -15.38
N GLU A 140 7.31 -10.56 -16.29
CA GLU A 140 7.77 -9.57 -17.28
C GLU A 140 8.47 -8.37 -16.61
N LEU A 141 7.87 -7.80 -15.54
CA LEU A 141 8.43 -6.65 -14.83
C LEU A 141 9.70 -6.97 -14.03
N GLN A 142 9.88 -8.21 -13.59
CA GLN A 142 11.08 -8.67 -12.88
C GLN A 142 12.21 -9.08 -13.85
N GLY A 143 11.99 -9.00 -15.16
CA GLY A 143 12.94 -9.48 -16.16
C GLY A 143 13.08 -11.00 -16.18
N LEU A 144 12.10 -11.72 -15.61
CA LEU A 144 11.97 -13.18 -15.67
C LEU A 144 11.18 -13.53 -16.94
N GLU A 145 11.67 -13.13 -18.11
CA GLU A 145 11.14 -13.70 -19.35
C GLU A 145 11.51 -15.18 -19.38
N GLU A 146 10.52 -16.06 -19.56
CA GLU A 146 10.77 -17.44 -19.99
C GLU A 146 11.66 -17.35 -21.23
N GLU A 147 12.85 -17.97 -21.19
CA GLU A 147 13.55 -18.35 -22.40
C GLU A 147 12.57 -19.22 -23.19
N ALA A 148 11.83 -18.59 -24.11
CA ALA A 148 11.16 -19.31 -25.16
C ALA A 148 12.25 -20.03 -25.92
N GLU A 149 12.39 -21.34 -25.66
CA GLU A 149 13.21 -22.23 -26.47
C GLU A 149 12.93 -21.90 -27.93
N PRO A 150 13.92 -21.40 -28.71
CA PRO A 150 13.70 -21.27 -30.13
C PRO A 150 13.52 -22.69 -30.67
N ALA A 151 12.30 -23.00 -31.09
CA ALA A 151 11.97 -24.12 -31.93
C ALA A 151 12.74 -23.98 -33.25
N HIS A 152 14.03 -24.33 -33.26
CA HIS A 152 14.81 -24.65 -34.45
C HIS A 152 16.19 -25.22 -34.08
N ALA A 153 16.23 -26.54 -33.95
CA ALA A 153 17.31 -27.34 -34.51
C ALA A 153 16.75 -28.64 -35.11
N ALA A 154 15.65 -28.53 -35.85
CA ALA A 154 15.43 -29.42 -36.99
C ALA A 154 16.33 -28.92 -38.14
N ALA A 155 17.58 -29.35 -38.14
CA ALA A 155 18.49 -29.50 -39.28
C ALA A 155 19.94 -29.58 -38.80
N LEU A 156 20.44 -30.81 -38.59
CA LEU A 156 21.62 -31.40 -39.25
C LEU A 156 21.81 -32.83 -38.74
#